data_AF-A0A673AGD5-F1
#
_entry.id   AF-A0A673AGD5-F1
#
_cell.length_a   1.000
_cell.length_b   1.000
_cell.length_c   1.000
_cell.angle_alpha   90.00
_cell.angle_beta   90.00
_cell.angle_gamma   90.00
#
_symmetry.space_group_name_H-M   'P 1'
#
loop_
_entity.id
_entity.type
_entity.pdbx_description
1 polymer ?
#
loop_
_entity_poly.entity_id
_entity_poly.type
_entity_poly.pdbx_seq_one_letter_code
_entity_poly.pdbx_strand_id
1 'polypeptide(L)'
;PILLWILAIQLVLCGIGVYADDATGKCKPFSNKQSSNSSFLNQSRNFTVETKNGSESYKYIFRLCEDAGGVPEAGVIQIEKQTTTVIGRYDATEAIGGSDWVMLIYRNGEKYDKHCSQESRRAIVMITCDRNVNKDGCDFVCRSRNREEPPAYRGLATEP
;
A
#
# COMPACT_ATOMS: atom_id res chain seq x y z
N PRO A 1 16.39 48.63 16.45
CA PRO A 1 15.98 48.39 15.05
C PRO A 1 16.36 46.99 14.53
N ILE A 2 17.64 46.60 14.54
CA ILE A 2 18.14 45.34 13.95
C ILE A 2 17.55 44.07 14.60
N LEU A 3 17.34 44.08 15.92
CA LEU A 3 16.74 42.94 16.65
C LEU A 3 15.31 42.61 16.18
N LEU A 4 14.53 43.63 15.81
CA LEU A 4 13.16 43.46 15.32
C LEU A 4 13.14 42.80 13.93
N TRP A 5 14.12 43.10 13.09
CA TRP A 5 14.27 42.46 11.78
C TRP A 5 14.71 41.00 11.90
N ILE A 6 15.57 40.66 12.87
CA ILE A 6 15.98 39.27 13.11
C ILE A 6 14.79 38.42 13.61
N LEU A 7 13.98 38.96 14.52
CA LEU A 7 12.75 38.30 15.00
C LEU A 7 11.71 38.14 13.88
N ALA A 8 11.57 39.12 12.99
CA ALA A 8 10.69 39.02 11.83
C ALA A 8 11.16 37.93 10.85
N ILE A 9 12.47 37.81 10.61
CA ILE A 9 13.05 36.78 9.74
C ILE A 9 12.88 35.38 10.35
N GLN A 10 13.02 35.23 11.67
CA GLN A 10 12.73 33.97 12.36
C GLN A 10 11.25 33.57 12.25
N LEU A 11 10.32 34.52 12.35
CA LEU A 11 8.88 34.25 12.18
C LEU A 11 8.53 33.82 10.76
N VAL A 12 9.20 34.39 9.75
CA VAL A 12 9.02 33.99 8.34
C VAL A 12 9.58 32.59 8.08
N LEU A 13 10.73 32.23 8.67
CA LEU A 13 11.33 30.90 8.53
C LEU A 13 10.59 29.80 9.32
N CYS A 14 9.99 30.13 10.47
CA CYS A 14 9.16 29.19 11.23
C CYS A 14 7.75 28.99 10.64
N GLY A 15 7.27 29.89 9.77
CA GLY A 15 5.98 29.75 9.08
C GLY A 15 5.98 28.71 7.95
N ILE A 16 7.16 28.32 7.47
CA ILE A 16 7.36 27.26 6.48
C ILE A 16 7.77 25.98 7.22
N GLY A 17 6.87 25.50 8.09
CA GLY A 17 7.00 24.14 8.61
C GLY A 17 6.99 23.17 7.44
N VAL A 18 8.14 22.56 7.14
CA VAL A 18 8.18 21.35 6.30
C VAL A 18 7.65 20.24 7.19
N TYR A 19 6.34 20.01 7.13
CA TYR A 19 5.73 18.86 7.77
C TYR A 19 6.23 17.61 7.04
N ALA A 20 6.91 16.72 7.75
CA ALA A 20 7.05 15.35 7.29
C ALA A 20 5.62 14.77 7.22
N ASP A 21 5.14 14.54 6.00
CA ASP A 21 3.84 13.91 5.77
C ASP A 21 3.98 12.43 6.15
N ASP A 22 3.39 12.06 7.28
CA ASP A 22 3.38 10.67 7.77
C ASP A 22 2.50 9.88 6.80
N ALA A 23 3.08 8.98 6.00
CA ALA A 23 2.39 8.24 4.93
C ALA A 23 1.15 7.45 5.42
N THR A 24 1.06 7.23 6.73
CA THR A 24 -0.10 6.73 7.47
C THR A 24 -1.38 7.54 7.27
N GLY A 25 -1.28 8.84 6.96
CA GLY A 25 -2.45 9.70 6.72
C GLY A 25 -3.17 9.44 5.40
N LYS A 26 -2.52 8.75 4.44
CA LYS A 26 -3.06 8.53 3.09
C LYS A 26 -3.90 7.26 2.96
N CYS A 27 -3.62 6.24 3.77
CA CYS A 27 -4.53 5.12 3.93
C CYS A 27 -5.70 5.56 4.82
N LYS A 28 -6.94 5.40 4.36
CA LYS A 28 -8.11 5.69 5.19
C LYS A 28 -8.24 4.57 6.25
N PRO A 29 -8.06 4.84 7.56
CA PRO A 29 -8.12 3.78 8.55
C PRO A 29 -9.59 3.38 8.81
N PHE A 30 -9.93 2.10 8.60
CA PHE A 30 -11.19 1.55 9.10
C PHE A 30 -10.95 0.87 10.46
N SER A 31 -11.28 1.58 11.53
CA SER A 31 -11.65 1.06 12.86
C SER A 31 -10.75 -0.05 13.47
N ASN A 32 -9.70 0.33 14.21
CA ASN A 32 -9.65 0.24 15.68
C ASN A 32 -8.31 0.85 16.15
N LYS A 33 -8.31 1.55 17.29
CA LYS A 33 -7.09 2.12 17.87
C LYS A 33 -6.16 0.99 18.35
N GLN A 34 -5.11 0.67 17.58
CA GLN A 34 -3.85 0.06 18.04
C GLN A 34 -2.93 0.02 16.81
N SER A 35 -1.83 0.74 16.73
CA SER A 35 -0.66 0.58 17.58
C SER A 35 0.24 1.81 17.44
N SER A 36 0.64 2.37 18.58
CA SER A 36 1.45 3.59 18.72
C SER A 36 2.92 3.42 18.32
N ASN A 37 3.24 2.54 17.37
CA ASN A 37 4.58 2.41 16.80
C ASN A 37 4.50 2.36 15.27
N SER A 38 4.27 3.53 14.65
CA SER A 38 4.22 3.77 13.20
C SER A 38 5.55 3.57 12.47
N SER A 39 6.62 3.20 13.17
CA SER A 39 7.98 3.10 12.59
C SER A 39 8.11 2.11 11.42
N PHE A 40 7.26 1.09 11.32
CA PHE A 40 7.27 0.13 10.20
C PHE A 40 6.70 0.74 8.90
N LEU A 41 5.78 1.71 9.02
CA LEU A 41 5.12 2.35 7.86
C LEU A 41 5.96 3.49 7.27
N ASN A 42 7.02 3.92 7.96
CA ASN A 42 7.88 5.03 7.57
C ASN A 42 9.00 4.63 6.60
N GLN A 43 9.02 3.38 6.14
CA GLN A 43 9.95 2.90 5.14
C GLN A 43 9.18 2.59 3.85
N SER A 44 8.66 3.65 3.20
CA SER A 44 7.97 3.51 1.92
C SER A 44 8.96 3.04 0.84
N ARG A 45 8.94 1.73 0.57
CA ARG A 45 9.68 1.12 -0.53
C ARG A 45 8.70 0.76 -1.65
N ASN A 46 9.14 0.94 -2.89
CA ASN A 46 8.42 0.46 -4.05
C ASN A 46 8.77 -1.02 -4.23
N PHE A 47 7.76 -1.88 -4.17
CA PHE A 47 7.94 -3.30 -4.45
C PHE A 47 7.57 -3.54 -5.91
N THR A 48 8.54 -3.96 -6.71
CA THR A 48 8.32 -4.26 -8.13
C THR A 48 8.59 -5.73 -8.38
N VAL A 49 7.65 -6.42 -9.00
CA VAL A 49 7.79 -7.83 -9.37
C VAL A 49 7.37 -8.05 -10.79
N GLU A 50 8.22 -8.75 -11.53
CA GLU A 50 7.93 -9.18 -12.88
C GLU A 50 7.58 -10.66 -12.88
N THR A 51 6.48 -11.02 -13.51
CA THR A 51 6.09 -12.40 -13.75
C THR A 51 5.91 -12.64 -15.23
N LYS A 52 6.28 -13.84 -15.67
CA LYS A 52 6.14 -14.28 -17.06
C LYS A 52 5.10 -15.38 -17.12
N ASN A 53 4.09 -15.21 -17.97
CA ASN A 53 3.12 -16.24 -18.31
C ASN A 53 3.18 -16.49 -19.82
N GLY A 54 3.90 -17.54 -20.23
CA GLY A 54 4.17 -17.79 -21.65
C GLY A 54 4.98 -16.65 -22.29
N SER A 55 4.41 -16.00 -23.30
CA SER A 55 5.01 -14.83 -23.99
C SER A 55 4.68 -13.49 -23.32
N GLU A 56 3.79 -13.49 -22.32
CA GLU A 56 3.34 -12.27 -21.66
C GLU A 56 4.17 -12.00 -20.40
N SER A 57 4.59 -10.75 -20.25
CA SER A 57 5.34 -10.28 -19.08
C SER A 57 4.52 -9.22 -18.38
N TYR A 58 4.20 -9.47 -17.11
CA TYR A 58 3.43 -8.58 -16.27
C TYR A 58 4.34 -8.01 -15.19
N LYS A 59 4.35 -6.69 -15.07
CA LYS A 59 5.07 -6.00 -13.99
C LYS A 59 4.07 -5.46 -12.98
N TYR A 60 4.17 -5.91 -11.74
CA TYR A 60 3.39 -5.41 -10.62
C TYR A 60 4.20 -4.42 -9.83
N ILE A 61 3.58 -3.29 -9.46
CA ILE A 61 4.18 -2.31 -8.56
C ILE A 61 3.22 -2.13 -7.39
N PHE A 62 3.72 -2.39 -6.18
CA PHE A 62 3.03 -2.14 -4.92
C PHE A 62 3.75 -1.01 -4.17
N ARG A 63 2.95 -0.07 -3.64
CA ARG A 63 3.38 0.92 -2.65
C ARG A 63 2.40 0.93 -1.49
N LEU A 64 2.95 1.01 -0.30
CA LEU A 64 2.17 1.11 0.92
C LEU A 64 1.68 2.54 1.11
N CYS A 65 0.36 2.75 1.02
CA CYS A 65 -0.30 4.05 1.25
C CYS A 65 0.22 5.21 0.38
N GLU A 66 0.74 4.93 -0.82
CA GLU A 66 1.31 5.92 -1.74
C GLU A 66 1.07 5.55 -3.20
N ASP A 67 1.27 6.50 -4.12
CA ASP A 67 1.01 6.37 -5.55
C ASP A 67 1.95 5.39 -6.25
N ALA A 68 1.48 4.17 -6.48
CA ALA A 68 2.18 3.11 -7.18
C ALA A 68 2.37 3.48 -8.66
N GLY A 69 3.63 3.47 -9.12
CA GLY A 69 3.98 3.85 -10.49
C GLY A 69 3.58 5.27 -10.88
N GLY A 70 3.35 6.16 -9.91
CA GLY A 70 2.90 7.54 -10.14
C GLY A 70 1.42 7.67 -10.50
N VAL A 71 0.63 6.61 -10.37
CA VAL A 71 -0.82 6.66 -10.57
C VAL A 71 -1.49 7.13 -9.28
N PRO A 72 -2.22 8.26 -9.29
CA PRO A 72 -2.88 8.79 -8.10
C PRO A 72 -3.80 7.77 -7.43
N GLU A 73 -3.65 7.63 -6.11
CA GLU A 73 -4.45 6.77 -5.22
C GLU A 73 -4.30 5.26 -5.45
N ALA A 74 -3.52 4.83 -6.45
CA ALA A 74 -3.29 3.43 -6.72
C ALA A 74 -2.22 2.89 -5.77
N GLY A 75 -2.58 1.90 -4.94
CA GLY A 75 -1.63 1.22 -4.08
C GLY A 75 -0.97 0.02 -4.76
N VAL A 76 -1.66 -0.61 -5.71
CA VAL A 76 -1.14 -1.69 -6.55
C VAL A 76 -1.55 -1.49 -8.00
N ILE A 77 -0.58 -1.54 -8.91
CA ILE A 77 -0.80 -1.51 -10.36
C ILE A 77 -0.17 -2.72 -11.04
N GLN A 78 -0.73 -3.07 -12.19
CA GLN A 78 -0.17 -4.02 -13.16
C GLN A 78 0.19 -3.25 -14.43
N ILE A 79 1.34 -3.55 -15.01
CA ILE A 79 1.77 -3.02 -16.31
C ILE A 79 1.98 -4.20 -17.25
N GLU A 80 1.26 -4.19 -18.37
CA GLU A 80 1.41 -5.13 -19.47
C GLU A 80 1.59 -4.35 -20.78
N LYS A 81 2.72 -4.55 -21.50
CA LYS A 81 2.96 -3.95 -22.83
C LYS A 81 2.63 -2.43 -22.92
N GLN A 82 2.92 -1.68 -21.84
CA GLN A 82 2.64 -0.24 -21.63
C GLN A 82 1.22 0.13 -21.17
N THR A 83 0.29 -0.82 -21.11
CA THR A 83 -1.02 -0.61 -20.49
C THR A 83 -0.89 -0.76 -18.98
N THR A 84 -1.27 0.29 -18.26
CA THR A 84 -1.37 0.28 -16.79
C THR A 84 -2.79 -0.02 -16.38
N THR A 85 -2.97 -0.99 -15.48
CA THR A 85 -4.26 -1.35 -14.88
C THR A 85 -4.16 -1.19 -13.37
N VAL A 86 -5.05 -0.40 -12.78
CA VAL A 86 -5.15 -0.28 -11.31
C VAL A 86 -5.79 -1.53 -10.73
N ILE A 87 -5.06 -2.24 -9.87
CA ILE A 87 -5.54 -3.47 -9.22
C ILE A 87 -6.23 -3.16 -7.89
N GLY A 88 -5.74 -2.17 -7.15
CA GLY A 88 -6.35 -1.74 -5.89
C GLY A 88 -5.87 -0.37 -5.46
N ARG A 89 -6.76 0.40 -4.84
CA ARG A 89 -6.51 1.75 -4.34
C ARG A 89 -6.29 1.76 -2.83
N TYR A 90 -5.35 2.57 -2.37
CA TYR A 90 -5.00 2.64 -0.95
C TYR A 90 -5.96 3.52 -0.14
N ASP A 91 -6.80 4.33 -0.80
CA ASP A 91 -7.88 5.10 -0.17
C ASP A 91 -9.07 4.21 0.26
N ALA A 92 -9.15 3.01 -0.33
CA ALA A 92 -10.13 1.95 -0.06
C ALA A 92 -9.46 0.71 0.58
N THR A 93 -8.63 0.97 1.60
CA THR A 93 -7.87 -0.06 2.32
C THR A 93 -8.67 -0.67 3.46
N GLU A 94 -8.68 -2.01 3.53
CA GLU A 94 -8.95 -2.74 4.76
C GLU A 94 -7.66 -3.38 5.27
N ALA A 95 -7.46 -3.39 6.59
CA ALA A 95 -6.32 -4.01 7.23
C ALA A 95 -6.80 -4.96 8.32
N ILE A 96 -6.28 -6.19 8.31
CA ILE A 96 -6.53 -7.21 9.34
C ILE A 96 -5.17 -7.75 9.74
N GLY A 97 -4.89 -7.90 11.03
CA GLY A 97 -3.57 -8.34 11.47
C GLY A 97 -3.60 -9.16 12.75
N GLY A 98 -2.49 -9.87 12.97
CA GLY A 98 -2.15 -10.56 14.20
C GLY A 98 -0.89 -9.97 14.85
N SER A 99 -0.23 -10.75 15.70
CA SER A 99 1.01 -10.33 16.38
C SER A 99 2.22 -10.24 15.44
N ASP A 100 2.24 -11.03 14.37
CA ASP A 100 3.37 -11.20 13.45
C ASP A 100 2.98 -11.11 11.97
N TRP A 101 1.75 -10.74 11.64
CA TRP A 101 1.30 -10.56 10.26
C TRP A 101 0.26 -9.46 10.11
N VAL A 102 0.22 -8.86 8.93
CA VAL A 102 -0.80 -7.90 8.50
C VAL A 102 -1.24 -8.25 7.08
N MET A 103 -2.54 -8.31 6.87
CA MET A 103 -3.18 -8.43 5.58
C MET A 103 -3.83 -7.10 5.21
N LEU A 104 -3.39 -6.53 4.09
CA LEU A 104 -3.98 -5.35 3.48
C LEU A 104 -4.83 -5.77 2.29
N ILE A 105 -6.03 -5.22 2.18
CA ILE A 105 -6.93 -5.40 1.05
C ILE A 105 -7.17 -4.02 0.44
N TYR A 106 -6.60 -3.77 -0.72
CA TYR A 106 -6.84 -2.54 -1.50
C TYR A 106 -7.95 -2.81 -2.50
N ARG A 107 -9.10 -2.17 -2.30
CA ARG A 107 -10.30 -2.34 -3.14
C ARG A 107 -10.35 -1.33 -4.28
N ASN A 108 -11.47 -1.29 -5.00
CA ASN A 108 -11.79 -0.28 -6.00
C ASN A 108 -10.77 -0.16 -7.15
N GLY A 109 -10.18 -1.29 -7.56
CA GLY A 109 -9.43 -1.38 -8.81
C GLY A 109 -10.33 -1.30 -10.04
N GLU A 110 -9.72 -1.25 -11.21
CA GLU A 110 -10.41 -1.30 -12.50
C GLU A 110 -11.19 -2.61 -12.66
N LYS A 111 -12.33 -2.55 -13.35
CA LYS A 111 -13.18 -3.71 -13.60
C LYS A 111 -12.56 -4.68 -14.58
N TYR A 112 -12.75 -5.98 -14.36
CA TYR A 112 -12.39 -6.97 -15.37
C TYR A 112 -13.20 -6.77 -16.67
N ASP A 113 -12.55 -6.91 -17.82
CA ASP A 113 -13.22 -6.66 -19.10
C ASP A 113 -14.17 -7.79 -19.50
N LYS A 114 -13.72 -9.04 -19.34
CA LYS A 114 -14.41 -10.25 -19.81
C LYS A 114 -14.58 -11.34 -18.74
N HIS A 115 -14.00 -11.14 -17.56
CA HIS A 115 -14.00 -12.12 -16.47
C HIS A 115 -14.70 -11.58 -15.23
N CYS A 116 -14.94 -12.47 -14.26
CA CYS A 116 -15.38 -12.12 -12.91
C CYS A 116 -16.62 -11.21 -12.87
N SER A 117 -17.55 -11.37 -13.80
CA SER A 117 -18.77 -10.55 -13.91
C SER A 117 -18.51 -9.03 -13.89
N GLN A 118 -17.36 -8.60 -14.43
CA GLN A 118 -16.91 -7.21 -14.43
C GLN A 118 -16.82 -6.59 -13.02
N GLU A 119 -16.53 -7.41 -12.01
CA GLU A 119 -16.23 -6.92 -10.67
C GLU A 119 -14.98 -6.03 -10.68
N SER A 120 -14.93 -5.07 -9.77
CA SER A 120 -13.72 -4.27 -9.55
C SER A 120 -12.60 -5.16 -9.02
N ARG A 121 -11.41 -5.04 -9.60
CA ARG A 121 -10.20 -5.70 -9.08
C ARG A 121 -9.94 -5.26 -7.62
N ARG A 122 -9.28 -6.14 -6.88
CA ARG A 122 -8.72 -5.84 -5.55
C ARG A 122 -7.36 -6.50 -5.40
N ALA A 123 -6.46 -5.84 -4.68
CA ALA A 123 -5.19 -6.42 -4.28
C ALA A 123 -5.25 -6.88 -2.83
N ILE A 124 -4.66 -8.04 -2.55
CA ILE A 124 -4.48 -8.56 -1.19
C ILE A 124 -2.98 -8.70 -0.97
N VAL A 125 -2.43 -7.94 -0.02
CA VAL A 125 -1.02 -7.93 0.33
C VAL A 125 -0.87 -8.50 1.73
N MET A 126 -0.10 -9.58 1.85
CA MET A 126 0.24 -10.18 3.14
C MET A 126 1.66 -9.77 3.52
N ILE A 127 1.79 -9.15 4.68
CA ILE A 127 3.04 -8.71 5.29
C ILE A 127 3.26 -9.59 6.52
N THR A 128 4.38 -10.30 6.58
CA THR A 128 4.75 -11.15 7.73
C THR A 128 6.04 -10.65 8.35
N CYS A 129 6.13 -10.69 9.68
CA CYS A 129 7.35 -10.38 10.41
C CYS A 129 8.30 -11.58 10.35
N ASP A 130 9.39 -11.45 9.61
CA ASP A 130 10.51 -12.38 9.68
C ASP A 130 11.74 -11.66 10.25
N ARG A 131 12.21 -12.12 11.42
CA ARG A 131 13.37 -11.54 12.10
C ARG A 131 14.70 -12.01 11.50
N ASN A 132 14.68 -13.03 10.66
CA ASN A 132 15.87 -13.64 10.07
C ASN A 132 16.24 -13.00 8.73
N VAL A 133 15.37 -12.16 8.17
CA VAL A 133 15.67 -11.45 6.94
C VAL A 133 16.25 -10.08 7.29
N ASN A 134 17.42 -9.77 6.75
CA ASN A 134 18.01 -8.43 6.85
C ASN A 134 17.00 -7.39 6.34
N LYS A 135 17.03 -6.16 6.87
CA LYS A 135 16.10 -5.04 6.57
C LYS A 135 15.91 -4.68 5.07
N ASP A 136 16.63 -5.36 4.19
CA ASP A 136 16.58 -5.19 2.73
C ASP A 136 15.94 -6.38 1.98
N GLY A 137 15.62 -7.49 2.66
CA GLY A 137 14.99 -8.65 2.05
C GLY A 137 13.49 -8.70 2.35
N CYS A 138 12.69 -8.07 1.51
CA CYS A 138 11.26 -8.42 1.43
C CYS A 138 11.08 -9.20 0.14
N ASP A 139 10.81 -10.51 0.23
CA ASP A 139 10.43 -11.29 -0.94
C ASP A 139 8.96 -11.01 -1.27
N PHE A 140 8.72 -10.22 -2.31
CA PHE A 140 7.36 -9.94 -2.77
C PHE A 140 6.96 -11.06 -3.73
N VAL A 141 6.07 -11.95 -3.29
CA VAL A 141 5.58 -13.05 -4.14
C VAL A 141 4.19 -12.70 -4.67
N CYS A 142 4.09 -12.37 -5.95
CA CYS A 142 2.80 -12.23 -6.64
C CYS A 142 2.25 -13.60 -7.02
N ARG A 143 1.09 -13.99 -6.46
CA ARG A 143 0.28 -15.11 -6.98
C ARG A 143 -0.99 -14.56 -7.60
N SER A 144 -1.01 -14.44 -8.93
CA SER A 144 -2.27 -14.32 -9.68
C SER A 144 -2.92 -15.70 -9.72
N ARG A 145 -4.08 -15.86 -9.07
CA ARG A 145 -4.92 -17.06 -9.24
C ARG A 145 -6.02 -16.71 -10.23
N ASN A 146 -6.17 -17.48 -11.30
CA ASN A 146 -7.46 -17.58 -11.99
C ASN A 146 -8.46 -18.12 -10.97
N ARG A 147 -9.45 -17.29 -10.59
CA ARG A 147 -10.33 -17.60 -9.46
C ARG A 147 -11.78 -17.58 -9.93
N GLU A 148 -12.43 -18.74 -9.83
CA GLU A 148 -13.87 -18.89 -10.07
C GLU A 148 -14.70 -18.53 -8.81
N GLU A 149 -14.09 -18.43 -7.62
CA GLU A 149 -14.78 -18.03 -6.38
C GLU A 149 -13.99 -17.06 -5.48
N PRO A 150 -14.62 -16.04 -4.89
CA PRO A 150 -13.95 -15.11 -3.96
C PRO A 150 -13.51 -15.82 -2.67
N PRO A 151 -12.33 -15.50 -2.08
CA PRO A 151 -11.98 -16.01 -0.76
C PRO A 151 -12.99 -15.54 0.28
N ALA A 152 -13.67 -16.48 0.93
CA ALA A 152 -14.31 -16.25 2.21
C ALA A 152 -13.21 -16.16 3.28
N TYR A 153 -12.86 -14.95 3.71
CA TYR A 153 -12.07 -14.77 4.91
C TYR A 153 -12.99 -15.00 6.11
N ARG A 154 -12.97 -16.21 6.68
CA ARG A 154 -13.45 -16.44 8.04
C ARG A 154 -12.40 -15.88 8.98
N GLY A 155 -12.74 -14.80 9.70
CA GLY A 155 -11.96 -14.39 10.87
C GLY A 155 -11.90 -15.57 11.85
N LEU A 156 -10.70 -16.03 12.17
CA LEU A 156 -10.53 -16.98 13.25
C LEU A 156 -10.75 -16.22 14.56
N ALA A 157 -11.61 -16.78 15.41
CA ALA A 157 -11.92 -16.25 16.72
C ALA A 157 -10.64 -15.98 17.50
N THR A 158 -10.56 -14.79 18.10
CA THR A 158 -9.56 -14.50 19.14
C THR A 158 -9.93 -15.36 20.35
N GLU A 159 -9.17 -16.42 20.61
CA GLU A 159 -9.26 -17.11 21.89
C GLU A 159 -8.50 -16.30 22.97
N PRO A 160 -9.01 -16.28 24.22
CA PRO A 160 -8.56 -15.42 25.31
C PRO A 160 -7.20 -15.79 25.92
#